data_AF-A0A971ST19-F1
#
_entry.id   AF-A0A971ST19-F1
#
_cell.length_a   1.000
_cell.length_b   1.000
_cell.length_c   1.000
_cell.angle_alpha   90.00
_cell.angle_beta   90.00
_cell.angle_gamma   90.00
#
_symmetry.space_group_name_H-M   'P 1'
#
loop_
_entity.id
_entity.type
_entity.pdbx_description
1 polymer ?
#
loop_
_entity_poly.entity_id
_entity_poly.type
_entity_poly.pdbx_seq_one_letter_code
_entity_poly.pdbx_strand_id
1 'polypeptide(L)'
;MDIRKAFEQGKYLEIADAAPEGRTPEEDLMVGISLFKVGRETDAMAVLSGIIERVRELARAYYYMALMHRDRGDGEAARSCLESYLSFYPDDDEALDLLQEDQDEAPLMNEASPELARIYAGQGHYRQALEIYSHLLKTSAGDPQVRREADRVQRMHLIKTLEGWLERMRR
;
A
#
# COMPACT_ATOMS: atom_id res chain seq x y z
N MET A 1 9.53 28.61 -23.64
CA MET A 1 8.87 27.69 -24.58
C MET A 1 7.89 26.85 -23.79
N ASP A 2 6.70 26.57 -24.32
CA ASP A 2 5.76 25.64 -23.68
C ASP A 2 6.16 24.20 -24.03
N ILE A 3 6.84 23.53 -23.09
CA ILE A 3 7.42 22.20 -23.29
C ILE A 3 6.31 21.17 -23.52
N ARG A 4 5.22 21.23 -22.76
CA ARG A 4 4.09 20.28 -22.87
C ARG A 4 3.45 20.35 -24.25
N LYS A 5 3.13 21.57 -24.72
CA LYS A 5 2.53 21.76 -26.05
C LYS A 5 3.47 21.32 -27.18
N ALA A 6 4.77 21.57 -27.05
CA ALA A 6 5.74 21.13 -28.05
C ALA A 6 5.90 19.61 -28.07
N PHE A 7 5.82 18.96 -26.90
CA PHE A 7 5.91 17.50 -26.77
C PHE A 7 4.74 16.80 -27.46
N GLU A 8 3.52 17.32 -27.27
CA GLU A 8 2.31 16.86 -27.97
C GLU A 8 2.42 17.00 -29.50
N GLN A 9 3.11 18.04 -29.97
CA GLN A 9 3.36 18.29 -31.39
C GLN A 9 4.53 17.47 -31.96
N GLY A 10 5.21 16.66 -31.14
CA GLY A 10 6.36 15.85 -31.57
C GLY A 10 7.62 16.66 -31.87
N LYS A 11 7.72 17.90 -31.37
CA LYS A 11 8.87 18.80 -31.61
C LYS A 11 10.05 18.48 -30.69
N TYR A 12 10.52 17.23 -30.74
CA TYR A 12 11.51 16.70 -29.80
C TYR A 12 12.85 17.42 -29.84
N LEU A 13 13.28 17.91 -31.01
CA LEU A 13 14.53 18.67 -31.14
C LEU A 13 14.46 20.01 -30.39
N GLU A 14 13.37 20.76 -30.53
CA GLU A 14 13.19 22.04 -29.83
C GLU A 14 13.16 21.85 -28.31
N ILE A 15 12.58 20.74 -27.83
CA ILE A 15 12.50 20.41 -26.40
C ILE A 15 13.87 19.99 -25.86
N ALA A 16 14.63 19.20 -26.63
CA ALA A 16 15.98 18.78 -26.28
C ALA A 16 16.94 19.97 -26.10
N ASP A 17 16.71 21.07 -26.81
CA ASP A 17 17.51 22.29 -26.74
C ASP A 17 16.96 23.34 -25.75
N ALA A 18 15.87 23.04 -25.05
CA ALA A 18 15.34 23.94 -24.03
C ALA A 18 16.37 24.14 -22.90
N ALA A 19 16.30 25.27 -22.19
CA ALA A 19 17.15 25.53 -21.03
C ALA A 19 16.71 24.72 -19.79
N PRO A 20 17.64 24.20 -18.97
CA PRO A 20 17.34 23.32 -17.82
C PRO A 20 16.72 24.02 -16.60
N GLU A 21 16.86 25.34 -16.49
CA GLU A 21 16.51 26.09 -15.28
C GLU A 21 14.99 26.25 -15.11
N GLY A 22 14.49 25.99 -13.89
CA GLY A 22 13.10 26.24 -13.51
C GLY A 22 12.08 25.21 -13.99
N ARG A 23 12.52 24.08 -14.54
CA ARG A 23 11.63 23.01 -15.00
C ARG A 23 10.98 22.26 -13.85
N THR A 24 9.75 21.86 -14.08
CA THR A 24 9.04 20.90 -13.25
C THR A 24 9.52 19.47 -13.53
N PRO A 25 9.33 18.51 -12.60
CA PRO A 25 9.67 17.10 -12.84
C PRO A 25 8.99 16.51 -14.10
N GLU A 26 7.77 16.97 -14.39
CA GLU A 26 7.03 16.55 -15.57
C GLU A 26 7.69 17.06 -16.86
N GLU A 27 8.15 18.31 -16.87
CA GLU A 27 8.89 18.88 -18.00
C GLU A 27 10.26 18.23 -18.16
N ASP A 28 10.96 17.91 -17.06
CA ASP A 28 12.21 17.16 -17.12
C ASP A 28 11.99 15.76 -17.73
N LEU A 29 10.87 15.10 -17.42
CA LEU A 29 10.52 13.81 -18.03
C LEU A 29 10.31 13.96 -19.54
N MET A 30 9.57 14.99 -19.97
CA MET A 30 9.37 15.29 -21.40
C MET A 30 10.68 15.59 -22.11
N VAL A 31 11.59 16.32 -21.46
CA VAL A 31 12.93 16.61 -22.00
C VAL A 31 13.77 15.35 -22.10
N GLY A 32 13.83 14.52 -21.06
CA GLY A 32 14.55 13.24 -21.08
C GLY A 32 14.09 12.32 -22.20
N ILE A 33 12.77 12.18 -22.39
CA ILE A 33 12.19 11.40 -23.49
C ILE A 33 12.54 12.02 -24.86
N SER A 34 12.49 13.35 -24.97
CA SER A 34 12.81 14.06 -26.22
C SER A 34 14.28 13.90 -26.60
N LEU A 35 15.20 14.03 -25.63
CA LEU A 35 16.63 13.79 -25.79
C LEU A 35 16.91 12.38 -26.29
N PHE A 36 16.26 11.37 -25.71
CA PHE A 36 16.36 9.99 -26.17
C PHE A 36 15.87 9.83 -27.63
N LYS A 37 14.71 10.40 -27.97
CA LYS A 37 14.15 10.32 -29.32
C LYS A 37 15.00 10.97 -30.40
N VAL A 38 15.80 11.98 -30.06
CA VAL A 38 16.74 12.63 -30.99
C VAL A 38 18.15 12.03 -30.96
N GLY A 39 18.35 10.93 -30.22
CA GLY A 39 19.63 10.21 -30.15
C GLY A 39 20.65 10.79 -29.16
N ARG A 40 20.27 11.74 -28.31
CA ARG A 40 21.11 12.33 -27.26
C ARG A 40 21.01 11.52 -25.98
N GLU A 41 21.43 10.26 -26.05
CA GLU A 41 21.23 9.27 -24.97
C GLU A 41 21.93 9.64 -23.67
N THR A 42 23.15 10.19 -23.72
CA THR A 42 23.90 10.60 -22.53
C THR A 42 23.17 11.68 -21.73
N ASP A 43 22.63 12.68 -22.43
CA ASP A 43 21.88 13.78 -21.82
C ASP A 43 20.53 13.27 -21.29
N ALA A 44 19.88 12.38 -22.04
CA ALA A 44 18.63 11.74 -21.62
C ALA A 44 18.83 10.95 -20.31
N MET A 45 19.89 10.15 -20.23
CA MET A 45 20.25 9.41 -19.03
C MET A 45 20.45 10.35 -17.85
N ALA A 46 21.21 11.43 -18.00
CA ALA A 46 21.45 12.37 -16.91
C ALA A 46 20.15 12.99 -16.37
N VAL A 47 19.26 13.45 -17.26
CA VAL A 47 17.97 14.04 -16.86
C VAL A 47 17.06 13.00 -16.19
N LEU A 48 16.94 11.81 -16.79
CA LEU A 48 16.07 10.75 -16.26
C LEU A 48 16.58 10.19 -14.94
N SER A 49 17.90 10.02 -14.77
CA SER A 49 18.49 9.62 -13.50
C SER A 49 18.17 10.64 -12.40
N GLY A 50 18.25 11.94 -12.68
CA GLY A 50 17.86 12.97 -11.72
C GLY A 50 16.40 12.86 -11.26
N ILE A 51 15.49 12.47 -12.15
CA ILE A 51 14.08 12.20 -11.80
C ILE A 51 13.97 10.96 -10.92
N ILE A 52 14.64 9.86 -11.29
CA ILE A 52 14.62 8.61 -10.53
C ILE A 52 15.11 8.83 -9.10
N GLU A 53 16.19 9.59 -8.91
CA GLU A 53 16.71 9.95 -7.59
C GLU A 53 15.68 10.69 -6.74
N ARG A 54 15.02 11.70 -7.31
CA ARG A 54 13.98 12.47 -6.60
C ARG A 54 12.77 11.59 -6.25
N VAL A 55 12.36 10.70 -7.15
CA VAL A 55 11.26 9.75 -6.88
C VAL A 55 11.65 8.81 -5.74
N ARG A 56 12.87 8.28 -5.75
CA ARG A 56 13.39 7.42 -4.69
C ARG A 56 13.43 8.15 -3.34
N GLU A 57 13.87 9.40 -3.29
CA GLU A 57 13.84 10.20 -2.05
C GLU A 57 12.40 10.38 -1.52
N LEU A 58 11.47 10.72 -2.41
CA LEU A 58 10.06 10.91 -2.05
C LEU A 58 9.33 9.62 -1.67
N ALA A 59 9.83 8.45 -2.09
CA ALA A 59 9.25 7.15 -1.72
C ALA A 59 9.22 6.93 -0.20
N ARG A 60 10.06 7.64 0.57
CA ARG A 60 9.98 7.68 2.05
C ARG A 60 8.61 8.12 2.58
N ALA A 61 7.82 8.84 1.79
CA ALA A 61 6.45 9.17 2.16
C ALA A 61 5.60 7.91 2.42
N TYR A 62 5.80 6.84 1.65
CA TYR A 62 5.12 5.56 1.87
C TYR A 62 5.51 4.94 3.22
N TYR A 63 6.79 4.97 3.59
CA TYR A 63 7.25 4.47 4.88
C TYR A 63 6.53 5.18 6.05
N TYR A 64 6.49 6.50 6.05
CA TYR A 64 5.79 7.24 7.11
C TYR A 64 4.28 7.04 7.09
N MET A 65 3.66 6.87 5.92
CA MET A 65 2.24 6.48 5.83
C MET A 65 2.01 5.10 6.45
N ALA A 66 2.91 4.14 6.22
CA ALA A 66 2.80 2.81 6.81
C ALA A 66 2.78 2.87 8.35
N LEU A 67 3.70 3.64 8.93
CA LEU A 67 3.73 3.86 10.38
C LEU A 67 2.41 4.45 10.90
N MET A 68 1.86 5.45 10.21
CA MET A 68 0.57 6.04 10.58
C MET A 68 -0.61 5.06 10.45
N HIS A 69 -0.58 4.15 9.47
CA HIS A 69 -1.60 3.11 9.30
C HIS A 69 -1.46 2.05 10.41
N ARG A 70 -0.24 1.67 10.78
CA ARG A 70 0.05 0.79 11.93
C ARG A 70 -0.48 1.36 13.24
N ASP A 71 -0.21 2.63 13.53
CA ASP A 71 -0.71 3.32 14.73
C ASP A 71 -2.24 3.31 14.82
N ARG A 72 -2.93 3.19 13.68
CA ARG A 72 -4.40 3.12 13.57
C ARG A 72 -4.94 1.69 13.56
N GLY A 73 -4.07 0.67 13.59
CA GLY A 73 -4.43 -0.74 13.50
C GLY A 73 -4.88 -1.17 12.09
N ASP A 74 -4.49 -0.43 11.06
CA ASP A 74 -4.86 -0.69 9.66
C ASP A 74 -3.71 -1.41 8.92
N GLY A 75 -3.43 -2.65 9.33
CA GLY A 75 -2.26 -3.42 8.88
C GLY A 75 -2.22 -3.70 7.37
N GLU A 76 -3.37 -3.83 6.69
CA GLU A 76 -3.40 -4.04 5.23
C GLU A 76 -2.91 -2.78 4.48
N ALA A 77 -3.35 -1.61 4.92
CA ALA A 77 -2.90 -0.34 4.35
C ALA A 77 -1.43 -0.05 4.70
N ALA A 78 -1.00 -0.41 5.91
CA ALA A 78 0.40 -0.29 6.33
C ALA A 78 1.31 -1.15 5.45
N ARG A 79 0.95 -2.42 5.27
CA ARG A 79 1.62 -3.36 4.37
C ARG A 79 1.73 -2.83 2.94
N SER A 80 0.63 -2.36 2.36
CA SER A 80 0.65 -1.84 0.98
C SER A 80 1.61 -0.65 0.82
N CYS A 81 1.71 0.20 1.85
CA CYS A 81 2.65 1.29 1.88
C CYS A 81 4.11 0.78 2.00
N LEU A 82 4.38 -0.19 2.87
CA LEU A 82 5.72 -0.80 3.01
C LEU A 82 6.18 -1.49 1.72
N GLU A 83 5.31 -2.24 1.04
CA GLU A 83 5.63 -2.88 -0.24
C GLU A 83 5.99 -1.83 -1.31
N SER A 84 5.28 -0.69 -1.32
CA SER A 84 5.59 0.42 -2.22
C SER A 84 6.94 1.05 -1.90
N TYR A 85 7.28 1.22 -0.61
CA TYR A 85 8.58 1.75 -0.17
C TYR A 85 9.74 0.81 -0.51
N LEU A 86 9.62 -0.47 -0.19
CA LEU A 86 10.65 -1.50 -0.40
C LEU A 86 10.96 -1.75 -1.89
N SER A 87 10.06 -1.39 -2.80
CA SER A 87 10.35 -1.39 -4.25
C SER A 87 11.49 -0.43 -4.64
N PHE A 88 11.75 0.59 -3.81
CA PHE A 88 12.86 1.53 -3.99
C PHE A 88 14.05 1.26 -3.05
N TYR A 89 13.78 0.66 -1.89
CA TYR A 89 14.77 0.36 -0.85
C TYR A 89 14.65 -1.11 -0.39
N PRO A 90 15.03 -2.08 -1.25
CA PRO A 90 14.80 -3.49 -0.96
C PRO A 90 15.62 -4.04 0.23
N ASP A 91 16.71 -3.36 0.58
CA ASP A 91 17.65 -3.75 1.64
C ASP A 91 17.46 -2.92 2.92
N ASP A 92 16.31 -2.26 3.09
CA ASP A 92 15.99 -1.52 4.31
C ASP A 92 15.49 -2.49 5.40
N ASP A 93 16.41 -2.89 6.28
CA ASP A 93 16.16 -3.86 7.36
C ASP A 93 14.99 -3.44 8.25
N GLU A 94 14.85 -2.15 8.56
CA GLU A 94 13.77 -1.65 9.43
C GLU A 94 12.40 -1.81 8.74
N ALA A 95 12.30 -1.44 7.46
CA ALA A 95 11.07 -1.64 6.70
C ALA A 95 10.73 -3.12 6.47
N LEU A 96 11.75 -3.99 6.32
CA LEU A 96 11.57 -5.44 6.21
C LEU A 96 11.04 -6.03 7.52
N ASP A 97 11.58 -5.63 8.67
CA ASP A 97 11.11 -6.06 9.98
C ASP A 97 9.66 -5.63 10.21
N LEU A 98 9.32 -4.38 9.90
CA LEU A 98 7.94 -3.88 10.01
C LEU A 98 6.97 -4.68 9.11
N LEU A 99 7.41 -5.08 7.91
CA LEU A 99 6.61 -5.88 7.00
C LEU A 99 6.43 -7.33 7.50
N GLN A 100 7.42 -7.89 8.17
CA GLN A 100 7.34 -9.21 8.80
C GLN A 100 6.41 -9.19 10.02
N GLU A 101 6.48 -8.15 10.85
CA GLU A 101 5.54 -7.97 11.97
C GLU A 101 4.09 -7.91 11.49
N ASP A 102 3.81 -7.19 10.38
CA ASP A 102 2.48 -7.15 9.76
C ASP A 102 2.05 -8.52 9.17
N GLN A 103 3.00 -9.38 8.81
CA GLN A 103 2.74 -10.75 8.36
C GLN A 103 2.54 -11.74 9.51
N ASP A 104 3.26 -11.56 10.62
CA ASP A 104 3.12 -12.39 11.81
C ASP A 104 1.85 -12.05 12.61
N GLU A 105 1.35 -10.81 12.50
CA GLU A 105 -0.01 -10.44 12.92
C GLU A 105 -1.10 -11.05 12.04
N ALA A 106 -0.78 -11.53 10.83
CA ALA A 106 -1.65 -12.44 10.08
C ALA A 106 -1.50 -13.84 10.70
N PRO A 107 -2.47 -14.32 11.51
CA PRO A 107 -2.25 -15.53 12.27
C PRO A 107 -2.09 -16.70 11.33
N LEU A 108 -0.95 -17.40 11.46
CA LEU A 108 -0.73 -18.81 11.14
C LEU A 108 -2.03 -19.53 10.73
N MET A 109 -2.38 -19.41 9.46
CA MET A 109 -3.61 -19.96 8.89
C MET A 109 -3.47 -21.45 8.57
N ASN A 110 -2.46 -22.12 9.14
CA ASN A 110 -2.08 -23.48 8.76
C ASN A 110 -3.11 -24.52 9.21
N GLU A 111 -3.92 -24.24 10.23
CA GLU A 111 -5.10 -25.06 10.56
C GLU A 111 -6.25 -24.16 11.01
N ALA A 112 -7.08 -23.71 10.06
CA ALA A 112 -8.36 -23.10 10.39
C ALA A 112 -9.17 -24.09 11.25
N SER A 113 -9.37 -23.77 12.52
CA SER A 113 -10.14 -24.58 13.46
C SER A 113 -11.21 -23.73 14.16
N PRO A 114 -12.37 -24.32 14.52
CA PRO A 114 -13.40 -23.63 15.29
C PRO A 114 -12.88 -23.09 16.63
N GLU A 115 -11.97 -23.82 17.27
CA GLU A 115 -11.36 -23.46 18.55
C GLU A 115 -10.54 -22.17 18.43
N LEU A 116 -9.73 -22.05 17.37
CA LEU A 116 -8.95 -20.84 17.11
C LEU A 116 -9.87 -19.64 16.87
N ALA A 117 -10.91 -19.81 16.05
CA ALA A 117 -11.88 -18.75 15.78
C ALA A 117 -12.58 -18.25 17.07
N ARG A 118 -12.90 -19.16 18.01
CA ARG A 118 -13.46 -18.81 19.32
C ARG A 118 -12.49 -18.03 20.20
N ILE A 119 -11.19 -18.39 20.19
CA ILE A 119 -10.16 -17.67 20.95
C ILE A 119 -10.05 -16.23 20.46
N TYR A 120 -9.92 -16.03 19.14
CA TYR A 120 -9.86 -14.69 18.53
C TYR A 120 -11.12 -13.89 18.84
N ALA A 121 -12.31 -14.49 18.72
CA ALA A 121 -13.55 -13.82 19.06
C ALA A 121 -13.64 -13.44 20.56
N GLY A 122 -13.11 -14.28 21.45
CA GLY A 122 -13.06 -14.03 22.90
C GLY A 122 -12.10 -12.91 23.29
N GLN A 123 -11.02 -12.74 22.54
CA GLN A 123 -10.05 -11.64 22.71
C GLN A 123 -10.52 -10.31 22.09
N GLY A 124 -11.67 -10.30 21.39
CA GLY A 124 -12.19 -9.12 20.71
C GLY A 124 -11.70 -8.93 19.28
N HIS A 125 -10.87 -9.85 18.78
CA HIS A 125 -10.36 -9.89 17.42
C HIS A 125 -11.40 -10.45 16.43
N TYR A 126 -12.54 -9.75 16.31
CA TYR A 126 -13.69 -10.26 15.57
C TYR A 126 -13.45 -10.44 14.07
N ARG A 127 -12.61 -9.60 13.44
CA ARG A 127 -12.29 -9.69 12.01
C ARG A 127 -11.52 -10.98 11.70
N GLN A 128 -10.46 -11.25 12.45
CA GLN A 128 -9.66 -12.47 12.34
C GLN A 128 -10.50 -13.73 12.61
N ALA A 129 -11.36 -13.70 13.62
CA ALA A 129 -12.29 -14.79 13.89
C ALA A 129 -13.23 -15.07 12.70
N LEU A 130 -13.77 -14.02 12.07
CA LEU A 130 -14.65 -14.16 10.90
C LEU A 130 -13.92 -14.69 9.66
N GLU A 131 -12.66 -14.34 9.46
CA GLU A 131 -11.85 -14.92 8.37
C GLU A 131 -11.66 -16.42 8.55
N ILE A 132 -11.33 -16.87 9.76
CA ILE A 132 -11.21 -18.31 10.08
C ILE A 132 -12.55 -19.01 9.84
N TYR A 133 -13.66 -18.45 10.33
CA TYR A 133 -14.99 -19.00 10.07
C TYR A 133 -15.35 -19.02 8.58
N SER A 134 -14.95 -18.03 7.80
CA SER A 134 -15.17 -18.00 6.36
C SER A 134 -14.45 -19.14 5.65
N HIS A 135 -13.23 -19.46 6.09
CA HIS A 135 -12.45 -20.56 5.54
C HIS A 135 -13.07 -21.91 5.93
N LEU A 136 -13.43 -22.08 7.20
CA LEU A 136 -14.14 -23.26 7.71
C LEU A 136 -15.47 -23.51 6.99
N LEU A 137 -16.23 -22.46 6.68
CA LEU A 137 -17.48 -22.61 5.94
C LEU A 137 -17.29 -22.97 4.46
N LYS A 138 -16.11 -22.70 3.88
CA LYS A 138 -15.77 -23.13 2.50
C LYS A 138 -15.37 -24.60 2.47
N THR A 139 -14.61 -25.09 3.45
CA THR A 139 -14.16 -26.49 3.54
C THR A 139 -15.19 -27.41 4.20
N SER A 140 -15.90 -26.92 5.20
CA SER A 140 -16.93 -27.63 5.99
C SER A 140 -18.31 -27.02 5.78
N ALA A 141 -18.70 -26.79 4.52
CA ALA A 141 -19.92 -26.07 4.10
C ALA A 141 -21.26 -26.60 4.66
N GLY A 142 -21.25 -27.73 5.37
CA GLY A 142 -22.42 -28.34 5.99
C GLY A 142 -22.52 -28.23 7.51
N ASP A 143 -21.52 -27.73 8.24
CA ASP A 143 -21.57 -27.72 9.71
C ASP A 143 -22.47 -26.56 10.24
N PRO A 144 -23.67 -26.86 10.79
CA PRO A 144 -24.56 -25.84 11.31
C PRO A 144 -24.00 -25.14 12.55
N GLN A 145 -23.07 -25.78 13.27
CA GLN A 145 -22.44 -25.23 14.46
C GLN A 145 -21.49 -24.09 14.08
N VAL A 146 -20.57 -24.33 13.14
CA VAL A 146 -19.63 -23.33 12.61
C VAL A 146 -20.38 -22.12 12.08
N ARG A 147 -21.48 -22.34 11.35
CA ARG A 147 -22.31 -21.26 10.81
C ARG A 147 -22.97 -20.41 11.91
N ARG A 148 -23.54 -21.05 12.94
CA ARG A 148 -24.13 -20.34 14.09
C ARG A 148 -23.10 -19.52 14.84
N GLU A 149 -21.89 -20.04 15.01
CA GLU A 149 -20.81 -19.34 15.68
C GLU A 149 -20.33 -18.14 14.86
N ALA A 150 -20.14 -18.31 13.54
CA ALA A 150 -19.82 -17.22 12.62
C ALA A 150 -20.86 -16.08 12.69
N ASP A 151 -22.15 -16.42 12.62
CA ASP A 151 -23.25 -15.46 12.72
C ASP A 151 -23.24 -14.71 14.06
N ARG A 152 -22.88 -15.40 15.16
CA ARG A 152 -22.77 -14.78 16.49
C ARG A 152 -21.62 -13.77 16.52
N VAL A 153 -20.45 -14.15 16.02
CA VAL A 153 -19.27 -13.27 15.98
C VAL A 153 -19.54 -12.05 15.09
N GLN A 154 -20.20 -12.24 13.95
CA GLN A 154 -20.56 -11.15 13.04
C GLN A 154 -21.47 -10.11 13.72
N ARG A 155 -22.49 -10.57 14.46
CA ARG A 155 -23.36 -9.68 15.25
C ARG A 155 -22.58 -8.90 16.31
N MET A 156 -21.67 -9.57 17.02
CA MET A 156 -20.84 -8.90 18.02
C MET A 156 -19.94 -7.84 17.39
N HIS A 157 -19.32 -8.14 16.25
CA HIS A 157 -18.49 -7.18 15.52
C HIS A 157 -19.29 -5.93 15.12
N LEU A 158 -20.49 -6.12 14.55
CA LEU A 158 -21.39 -5.03 14.19
C LEU A 158 -21.76 -4.17 15.40
N ILE A 159 -22.17 -4.79 16.52
CA ILE A 159 -22.52 -4.07 17.74
C ILE A 159 -21.34 -3.23 18.24
N LYS A 160 -20.15 -3.82 18.35
CA LYS A 160 -18.94 -3.12 18.83
C LYS A 160 -18.51 -1.97 17.91
N THR A 161 -18.66 -2.17 16.61
CA THR A 161 -18.36 -1.12 15.62
C THR A 161 -19.33 0.05 15.74
N LEU A 162 -20.63 -0.24 15.91
CA LEU A 162 -21.67 0.76 16.11
C LEU A 162 -21.51 1.51 17.45
N GLU A 163 -21.20 0.80 18.53
CA GLU A 163 -20.87 1.41 19.84
C GLU A 163 -19.72 2.41 19.72
N GLY A 164 -18.61 2.02 19.09
CA GLY A 164 -17.47 2.91 18.88
C GLY A 164 -17.74 4.09 17.95
N TRP A 165 -18.70 3.96 17.01
CA TRP A 165 -19.13 5.09 16.19
C TRP A 165 -20.03 6.06 16.96
N LEU A 166 -20.98 5.54 17.74
CA LEU A 166 -21.86 6.35 18.60
C LEU A 166 -21.07 7.10 19.67
N GLU A 167 -20.04 6.48 20.27
CA GLU A 167 -19.20 7.15 21.26
C GLU A 167 -18.43 8.32 20.64
N ARG A 168 -17.92 8.16 19.40
CA ARG A 168 -17.24 9.24 18.68
C ARG A 168 -18.14 10.40 18.32
N MET A 169 -19.41 10.17 17.98
CA MET A 169 -20.37 11.24 17.69
C MET A 169 -20.86 11.99 18.92
N ARG A 170 -20.70 11.39 20.11
CA ARG A 170 -21.14 12.00 21.38
C ARG A 170 -20.06 12.90 22.00
N ARG A 171 -18.83 12.86 21.47
CA ARG A 171 -17.72 13.76 21.80
C ARG A 171 -17.70 14.94 20.83
#